data_AF-A0A254REF8-F1
#
_entry.id   AF-A0A254REF8-F1
#
_cell.length_a   1.000
_cell.length_b   1.000
_cell.length_c   1.000
_cell.angle_alpha   90.00
_cell.angle_beta   90.00
_cell.angle_gamma   90.00
#
_symmetry.space_group_name_H-M   'P 1'
#
loop_
_entity.id
_entity.type
_entity.pdbx_description
1 polymer ?
#
loop_
_entity_poly.entity_id
_entity_poly.type
_entity_poly.pdbx_seq_one_letter_code
_entity_poly.pdbx_strand_id
1 'polypeptide(L)'
;MKKTSHSQMLLRKAGFTLVELLVYIAILGIVVIVAGQAFSNSTKIRVRTQSMLKASEVAENVATLFKTDVAQTGAKSSMEAGTTDAGNNFGAVHTTVYMDPTNSSSSNVDQSSFRISSSSNYSDLTIRRLRYDANGYYQATEEVRWYVEDKILKRSCKLIEKKAGLTLTDDDPCADVGSSPDGIEMASGVETFLVQAAKPSVETANEQVFPASDAGGTFNFYSRSGDMKYVGLSTASATGEAGVGGTSVVLTNFFSNFDNTTQDVIEETSQKLNQVLAMENNTLEGTHTWASACEKITLEEGQVYEISFNVDPPTGVGDEKNRSLSFVPGVDHMSVGFRSVTTGDFPRKGGAKLIDDFLFFPPLDASKGSGKRTMRFTVPEKIENVCLAFTFACYSPLVHQGRLKISYLKLKKVAGTNYVFDNGYNPESHKNDKKNIKALKLTLKIERNGEGGSSEVVVPIPSNGPTD
;
A
#
# COMPACT_ATOMS: atom_id res chain seq x y z
N MET A 1 -69.05 -73.21 37.10
CA MET A 1 -67.68 -73.27 37.66
C MET A 1 -66.82 -72.16 37.05
N LYS A 2 -66.63 -71.04 37.75
CA LYS A 2 -65.39 -70.27 37.91
C LYS A 2 -65.76 -68.97 38.62
N LYS A 3 -65.47 -68.92 39.92
CA LYS A 3 -65.47 -67.71 40.74
C LYS A 3 -64.24 -66.89 40.35
N THR A 4 -64.44 -65.65 39.93
CA THR A 4 -63.37 -64.64 39.90
C THR A 4 -63.75 -63.52 40.87
N SER A 5 -62.92 -63.45 41.91
CA SER A 5 -62.99 -62.53 43.03
C SER A 5 -62.76 -61.10 42.57
N HIS A 6 -63.75 -60.22 42.81
CA HIS A 6 -63.52 -58.78 42.84
C HIS A 6 -62.85 -58.42 44.17
N SER A 7 -61.54 -58.18 44.11
CA SER A 7 -60.81 -57.51 45.18
C SER A 7 -60.94 -56.00 44.95
N GLN A 8 -61.96 -55.39 45.57
CA GLN A 8 -62.02 -53.94 45.71
C GLN A 8 -60.99 -53.51 46.76
N MET A 9 -59.86 -53.00 46.28
CA MET A 9 -58.90 -52.29 47.12
C MET A 9 -59.58 -50.98 47.57
N LEU A 10 -60.07 -50.96 48.80
CA LEU A 10 -60.55 -49.76 49.48
C LEU A 10 -59.41 -48.74 49.54
N LEU A 11 -59.42 -47.77 48.63
CA LEU A 11 -58.72 -46.51 48.80
C LEU A 11 -59.29 -45.87 50.07
N ARG A 12 -58.56 -45.99 51.18
CA ARG A 12 -58.81 -45.21 52.39
C ARG A 12 -58.83 -43.74 52.00
N LYS A 13 -60.01 -43.11 52.04
CA LYS A 13 -60.15 -41.66 52.09
C LYS A 13 -59.58 -41.19 53.43
N ALA A 14 -58.27 -41.03 53.49
CA ALA A 14 -57.63 -40.23 54.53
C ALA A 14 -58.05 -38.78 54.25
N GLY A 15 -58.81 -38.18 55.17
CA GLY A 15 -59.18 -36.78 55.08
C GLY A 15 -57.92 -35.94 55.01
N PHE A 16 -57.79 -35.14 53.95
CA PHE A 16 -56.71 -34.18 53.78
C PHE A 16 -56.71 -33.27 55.01
N THR A 17 -55.68 -33.38 55.84
CA THR A 17 -55.59 -32.51 57.02
C THR A 17 -55.32 -31.08 56.53
N LEU A 18 -55.87 -30.07 57.22
CA LEU A 18 -55.75 -28.66 56.81
C LEU A 18 -54.27 -28.24 56.65
N VAL A 19 -53.36 -28.88 57.40
CA VAL A 19 -51.91 -28.72 57.31
C VAL A 19 -51.37 -29.16 55.94
N GLU A 20 -51.86 -30.29 55.41
CA GLU A 20 -51.43 -30.85 54.13
C GLU A 20 -51.87 -29.96 52.95
N LEU A 21 -53.02 -29.30 53.07
CA LEU A 21 -53.50 -28.30 52.11
C LEU A 21 -52.61 -27.05 52.09
N LEU A 22 -52.22 -26.56 53.27
CA LEU A 22 -51.32 -25.41 53.40
C LEU A 22 -49.94 -25.70 52.81
N VAL A 23 -49.40 -26.90 53.05
CA VAL A 23 -48.12 -27.33 52.46
C VAL A 23 -48.22 -27.40 50.94
N TYR A 24 -49.32 -27.92 50.39
CA TYR A 24 -49.53 -27.96 48.94
C TYR A 24 -49.58 -26.56 48.31
N ILE A 25 -50.30 -25.62 48.93
CA ILE A 25 -50.39 -24.23 48.44
C ILE A 25 -49.03 -23.54 48.55
N ALA A 26 -48.28 -23.76 49.64
CA ALA A 26 -46.95 -23.20 49.82
C ALA A 26 -45.94 -23.72 48.79
N ILE A 27 -45.92 -25.04 48.53
CA ILE A 27 -45.06 -25.65 47.51
C ILE A 27 -45.45 -25.14 46.11
N LEU A 28 -46.75 -25.07 45.79
CA LEU A 28 -47.23 -24.49 44.53
C LEU A 28 -46.81 -23.02 44.38
N GLY A 29 -46.93 -22.22 45.44
CA GLY A 29 -46.51 -20.82 45.43
C GLY A 29 -45.02 -20.66 45.13
N ILE A 30 -44.16 -21.47 45.77
CA ILE A 30 -42.71 -21.47 45.52
C ILE A 30 -42.42 -21.89 44.07
N VAL A 31 -43.06 -22.95 43.57
CA VAL A 31 -42.87 -23.44 42.19
C VAL A 31 -43.30 -22.38 41.17
N VAL A 32 -44.43 -21.71 41.38
CA VAL A 32 -44.91 -20.63 40.49
C VAL A 32 -43.96 -19.44 40.50
N ILE A 33 -43.39 -19.07 41.65
CA ILE A 33 -42.39 -17.99 41.74
C ILE A 33 -41.10 -18.37 40.99
N VAL A 34 -40.58 -19.58 41.20
CA VAL A 34 -39.36 -20.06 40.53
C VAL A 34 -39.58 -20.18 39.03
N ALA A 35 -40.71 -20.75 38.59
CA ALA A 35 -41.08 -20.83 37.19
C ALA A 35 -41.29 -19.44 36.56
N GLY A 36 -41.97 -18.53 37.26
CA GLY A 36 -42.17 -17.15 36.82
C GLY A 36 -40.85 -16.39 36.65
N GLN A 37 -39.90 -16.56 37.57
CA GLN A 37 -38.54 -16.02 37.44
C GLN A 37 -37.78 -16.64 36.27
N ALA A 38 -37.89 -17.96 36.06
CA ALA A 38 -37.24 -18.65 34.94
C ALA A 38 -37.80 -18.21 33.58
N PHE A 39 -39.12 -18.07 33.44
CA PHE A 39 -39.77 -17.57 32.21
C PHE A 39 -39.47 -16.09 31.95
N SER A 40 -39.46 -15.26 33.00
CA SER A 40 -39.09 -13.84 32.89
C SER A 40 -37.63 -13.69 32.45
N ASN A 41 -36.71 -14.43 33.07
CA ASN A 41 -35.30 -14.43 32.69
C ASN A 41 -35.07 -14.95 31.27
N SER A 42 -35.76 -16.01 30.85
CA SER A 42 -35.67 -16.56 29.49
C SER A 42 -36.16 -15.56 28.43
N THR A 43 -37.29 -14.88 28.70
CA THR A 43 -37.83 -13.85 27.80
C THR A 43 -36.89 -12.64 27.71
N LYS A 44 -36.33 -12.20 28.85
CA LYS A 44 -35.34 -11.12 28.90
C LYS A 44 -34.09 -11.47 28.10
N ILE A 45 -33.57 -12.70 28.23
CA ILE A 45 -32.42 -13.17 27.45
C ILE A 45 -32.74 -13.17 25.95
N ARG A 46 -33.90 -13.72 25.55
CA ARG A 46 -34.32 -13.74 24.15
C ARG A 46 -34.42 -12.34 23.54
N VAL A 47 -35.04 -11.39 24.25
CA VAL A 47 -35.19 -10.01 23.79
C VAL A 47 -33.82 -9.33 23.65
N ARG A 48 -32.91 -9.55 24.61
CA ARG A 48 -31.54 -9.02 24.56
C ARG A 48 -30.76 -9.58 23.37
N THR A 49 -30.79 -10.90 23.16
CA THR A 49 -30.14 -11.55 22.02
C THR A 49 -30.70 -11.04 20.69
N GLN A 50 -32.03 -10.86 20.57
CA GLN A 50 -32.63 -10.29 19.37
C GLN A 50 -32.23 -8.82 19.14
N SER A 51 -32.14 -8.02 20.21
CA SER A 51 -31.69 -6.62 20.12
C SER A 51 -30.23 -6.54 19.66
N MET A 52 -29.35 -7.36 20.25
CA MET A 52 -27.94 -7.46 19.89
C MET A 52 -27.76 -7.92 18.43
N LEU A 53 -28.46 -8.98 18.00
CA LEU A 53 -28.37 -9.48 16.62
C LEU A 53 -28.79 -8.43 15.60
N LYS A 54 -29.88 -7.69 15.87
CA LYS A 54 -30.31 -6.59 15.00
C LYS A 54 -29.31 -5.44 14.98
N ALA A 55 -28.71 -5.09 16.13
CA ALA A 55 -27.68 -4.05 16.19
C ALA A 55 -26.42 -4.45 15.40
N SER A 56 -26.01 -5.71 15.48
CA SER A 56 -24.91 -6.26 14.68
C SER A 56 -25.24 -6.29 13.19
N GLU A 57 -26.44 -6.72 12.79
CA GLU A 57 -26.88 -6.73 11.39
C GLU A 57 -26.84 -5.31 10.79
N VAL A 58 -27.35 -4.31 11.51
CA VAL A 58 -27.28 -2.91 11.07
C VAL A 58 -25.84 -2.43 10.97
N ALA A 59 -24.98 -2.79 11.93
CA ALA A 59 -23.56 -2.40 11.90
C ALA A 59 -22.83 -2.99 10.69
N GLU A 60 -23.08 -4.26 10.35
CA GLU A 60 -22.48 -4.92 9.18
C GLU A 60 -22.99 -4.36 7.84
N ASN A 61 -24.29 -4.02 7.76
CA ASN A 61 -24.85 -3.36 6.57
C ASN A 61 -24.21 -1.98 6.34
N VAL A 62 -24.03 -1.21 7.42
CA VAL A 62 -23.30 0.07 7.37
C VAL A 62 -21.86 -0.13 6.94
N ALA A 63 -21.15 -1.11 7.55
CA ALA A 63 -19.76 -1.41 7.22
C ALA A 63 -19.59 -1.79 5.74
N THR A 64 -20.55 -2.53 5.17
CA THR A 64 -20.54 -2.94 3.76
C THR A 64 -20.72 -1.74 2.82
N LEU A 65 -21.66 -0.85 3.12
CA LEU A 65 -21.86 0.36 2.31
C LEU A 65 -20.66 1.32 2.44
N PHE A 66 -20.17 1.51 3.66
CA PHE A 66 -18.96 2.30 3.93
C PHE A 66 -17.76 1.77 3.15
N LYS A 67 -17.55 0.45 3.14
CA LYS A 67 -16.48 -0.19 2.36
C LYS A 67 -16.60 0.11 0.87
N THR A 68 -17.82 0.12 0.34
CA THR A 68 -18.07 0.41 -1.08
C THR A 68 -17.73 1.87 -1.42
N ASP A 69 -18.11 2.82 -0.56
CA ASP A 69 -17.78 4.23 -0.76
C ASP A 69 -16.27 4.49 -0.64
N VAL A 70 -15.62 3.96 0.39
CA VAL A 70 -14.17 4.14 0.61
C VAL A 70 -13.36 3.46 -0.48
N ALA A 71 -13.72 2.26 -0.93
CA ALA A 71 -12.96 1.58 -1.99
C ALA A 71 -12.96 2.37 -3.32
N GLN A 72 -14.01 3.16 -3.57
CA GLN A 72 -14.11 4.02 -4.76
C GLN A 72 -13.31 5.32 -4.67
N THR A 73 -12.75 5.66 -3.50
CA THR A 73 -11.73 6.71 -3.40
C THR A 73 -10.51 6.42 -4.27
N GLY A 74 -10.31 5.16 -4.69
CA GLY A 74 -9.29 4.73 -5.66
C GLY A 74 -9.38 5.35 -7.04
N ALA A 75 -10.58 5.71 -7.48
CA ALA A 75 -10.83 6.03 -8.87
C ALA A 75 -10.47 7.50 -9.18
N LYS A 76 -9.63 7.72 -10.19
CA LYS A 76 -9.13 9.06 -10.61
C LYS A 76 -9.26 9.33 -12.10
N SER A 77 -9.33 8.27 -12.90
CA SER A 77 -9.46 8.35 -14.35
C SER A 77 -10.68 7.57 -14.82
N SER A 78 -11.20 8.02 -15.95
CA SER A 78 -12.30 7.39 -16.67
C SER A 78 -11.85 6.92 -18.03
N MET A 79 -12.64 6.00 -18.59
CA MET A 79 -12.60 5.78 -20.02
C MET A 79 -13.15 7.03 -20.70
N GLU A 80 -12.50 7.50 -21.76
CA GLU A 80 -13.04 8.57 -22.61
C GLU A 80 -13.47 7.99 -23.95
N ALA A 81 -14.55 8.52 -24.51
CA ALA A 81 -15.02 8.14 -25.84
C ALA A 81 -13.97 8.60 -26.86
N GLY A 82 -13.24 7.65 -27.45
CA GLY A 82 -12.18 7.94 -28.41
C GLY A 82 -12.71 8.74 -29.60
N THR A 83 -12.10 9.89 -29.88
CA THR A 83 -12.40 10.70 -31.08
C THR A 83 -11.58 10.28 -32.30
N THR A 84 -10.73 9.26 -32.17
CA THR A 84 -9.86 8.74 -33.25
C THR A 84 -9.75 7.22 -33.17
N ASP A 85 -9.36 6.59 -34.28
CA ASP A 85 -9.30 5.14 -34.55
C ASP A 85 -8.48 4.27 -33.57
N ALA A 86 -8.03 4.83 -32.45
CA ALA A 86 -7.24 4.19 -31.40
C ALA A 86 -8.07 3.81 -30.16
N GLY A 87 -9.33 3.37 -30.33
CA GLY A 87 -10.13 2.76 -29.26
C GLY A 87 -10.35 3.61 -28.01
N ASN A 88 -10.95 2.98 -27.00
CA ASN A 88 -11.23 3.63 -25.72
C ASN A 88 -10.00 3.60 -24.82
N ASN A 89 -9.58 4.75 -24.26
CA ASN A 89 -8.39 4.84 -23.41
C ASN A 89 -8.72 5.48 -22.05
N PHE A 90 -8.08 5.00 -20.98
CA PHE A 90 -8.11 5.61 -19.65
C PHE A 90 -7.04 6.72 -19.60
N GLY A 91 -7.40 7.92 -20.07
CA GLY A 91 -6.44 9.02 -20.23
C GLY A 91 -6.74 10.29 -19.43
N ALA A 92 -8.01 10.57 -19.13
CA ALA A 92 -8.40 11.79 -18.44
C ALA A 92 -8.41 11.57 -16.93
N VAL A 93 -7.50 12.24 -16.21
CA VAL A 93 -7.54 12.34 -14.74
C VAL A 93 -8.42 13.51 -14.34
N HIS A 94 -9.49 13.24 -13.58
CA HIS A 94 -10.44 14.26 -13.14
C HIS A 94 -9.96 14.93 -11.86
N THR A 95 -9.46 16.16 -11.95
CA THR A 95 -8.87 16.86 -10.79
C THR A 95 -9.89 17.21 -9.69
N THR A 96 -11.18 17.25 -10.01
CA THR A 96 -12.25 17.55 -9.04
C THR A 96 -12.45 16.46 -7.99
N VAL A 97 -11.90 15.26 -8.22
CA VAL A 97 -11.90 14.17 -7.25
C VAL A 97 -10.97 14.44 -6.07
N TYR A 98 -10.02 15.35 -6.20
CA TYR A 98 -9.13 15.75 -5.11
C TYR A 98 -9.79 16.81 -4.23
N MET A 99 -9.46 16.85 -2.94
CA MET A 99 -10.10 17.76 -1.99
C MET A 99 -9.74 19.22 -2.26
N ASP A 100 -8.45 19.53 -2.39
CA ASP A 100 -7.96 20.89 -2.68
C ASP A 100 -6.56 20.84 -3.36
N PRO A 101 -6.49 20.43 -4.64
CA PRO A 101 -5.22 20.21 -5.32
C PRO A 101 -4.49 21.52 -5.70
N THR A 102 -5.18 22.67 -5.66
CA THR A 102 -4.68 23.97 -6.15
C THR A 102 -4.54 25.01 -5.04
N ASN A 103 -4.43 24.59 -3.77
CA ASN A 103 -4.27 25.52 -2.66
C ASN A 103 -3.04 26.42 -2.86
N SER A 104 -3.19 27.73 -2.60
CA SER A 104 -2.10 28.71 -2.77
C SER A 104 -0.92 28.49 -1.80
N SER A 105 -1.15 27.82 -0.68
CA SER A 105 -0.11 27.45 0.28
C SER A 105 0.31 26.01 0.05
N SER A 106 1.59 25.79 -0.26
CA SER A 106 2.15 24.46 -0.52
C SER A 106 2.00 23.47 0.63
N SER A 107 1.84 23.94 1.87
CA SER A 107 1.57 23.12 3.07
C SER A 107 0.10 22.68 3.21
N ASN A 108 -0.81 23.29 2.45
CA ASN A 108 -2.25 23.06 2.51
C ASN A 108 -2.82 22.39 1.27
N VAL A 109 -1.97 22.06 0.29
CA VAL A 109 -2.38 21.34 -0.92
C VAL A 109 -2.85 19.94 -0.51
N ASP A 110 -4.10 19.61 -0.82
CA ASP A 110 -4.72 18.33 -0.49
C ASP A 110 -5.06 17.57 -1.77
N GLN A 111 -4.12 16.72 -2.17
CA GLN A 111 -4.24 15.82 -3.32
C GLN A 111 -4.85 14.46 -2.94
N SER A 112 -5.52 14.36 -1.79
CA SER A 112 -6.29 13.17 -1.42
C SER A 112 -7.75 13.29 -1.84
N SER A 113 -8.49 12.18 -1.78
CA SER A 113 -9.92 12.15 -2.07
C SER A 113 -10.78 11.94 -0.83
N PHE A 114 -10.26 12.26 0.35
CA PHE A 114 -11.05 12.20 1.58
C PHE A 114 -10.67 13.31 2.57
N ARG A 115 -11.56 13.60 3.51
CA ARG A 115 -11.35 14.47 4.66
C ARG A 115 -11.95 13.82 5.89
N ILE A 116 -11.21 13.79 7.00
CA ILE A 116 -11.70 13.23 8.27
C ILE A 116 -11.57 14.27 9.35
N SER A 117 -12.68 14.65 9.98
CA SER A 117 -12.65 15.37 11.26
C SER A 117 -13.20 14.48 12.35
N SER A 118 -12.42 14.25 13.39
CA SER A 118 -12.82 13.38 14.51
C SER A 118 -13.08 14.19 15.77
N SER A 119 -14.18 13.88 16.43
CA SER A 119 -14.47 14.21 17.83
C SER A 119 -14.25 12.96 18.70
N SER A 120 -14.51 13.03 20.02
CA SER A 120 -14.23 11.94 20.95
C SER A 120 -14.86 10.59 20.54
N ASN A 121 -16.12 10.60 20.07
CA ASN A 121 -16.86 9.37 19.72
C ASN A 121 -17.36 9.33 18.27
N TYR A 122 -17.30 10.46 17.55
CA TYR A 122 -17.84 10.57 16.20
C TYR A 122 -16.84 11.22 15.25
N SER A 123 -16.63 10.58 14.11
CA SER A 123 -15.95 11.14 12.96
C SER A 123 -16.97 11.72 11.99
N ASP A 124 -16.52 12.69 11.20
CA ASP A 124 -17.18 13.18 10.01
C ASP A 124 -16.21 12.94 8.85
N LEU A 125 -16.61 12.00 7.98
CA LEU A 125 -15.83 11.57 6.83
C LEU A 125 -16.48 12.13 5.57
N THR A 126 -15.72 12.90 4.80
CA THR A 126 -16.09 13.31 3.45
C THR A 126 -15.20 12.59 2.46
N ILE A 127 -15.76 12.04 1.39
CA ILE A 127 -15.07 11.31 0.32
C ILE A 127 -15.47 11.92 -1.02
N ARG A 128 -14.53 12.03 -1.95
CA ARG A 128 -14.80 12.31 -3.35
C ARG A 128 -14.50 11.10 -4.23
N ARG A 129 -15.39 10.81 -5.17
CA ARG A 129 -15.28 9.66 -6.09
C ARG A 129 -15.88 9.97 -7.45
N LEU A 130 -15.51 9.18 -8.45
CA LEU A 130 -16.07 9.29 -9.80
C LEU A 130 -17.29 8.38 -9.97
N ARG A 131 -18.32 8.88 -10.64
CA ARG A 131 -19.46 8.12 -11.16
C ARG A 131 -19.19 7.77 -12.62
N TYR A 132 -19.41 6.50 -12.95
CA TYR A 132 -19.28 5.97 -14.31
C TYR A 132 -20.63 5.52 -14.85
N ASP A 133 -20.75 5.51 -16.18
CA ASP A 133 -21.82 4.77 -16.86
C ASP A 133 -21.48 3.27 -16.99
N ALA A 134 -22.39 2.49 -17.59
CA ALA A 134 -22.22 1.05 -17.77
C ALA A 134 -21.00 0.67 -18.65
N ASN A 135 -20.46 1.61 -19.43
CA ASN A 135 -19.29 1.41 -20.29
C ASN A 135 -17.99 1.91 -19.65
N GLY A 136 -18.04 2.46 -18.43
CA GLY A 136 -16.88 3.03 -17.74
C GLY A 136 -16.55 4.47 -18.12
N TYR A 137 -17.43 5.16 -18.86
CA TYR A 137 -17.25 6.57 -19.19
C TYR A 137 -17.60 7.47 -18.00
N TYR A 138 -16.90 8.59 -17.88
CA TYR A 138 -17.19 9.59 -16.85
C TYR A 138 -18.61 10.15 -16.97
N GLN A 139 -19.31 10.21 -15.84
CA GLN A 139 -20.60 10.90 -15.71
C GLN A 139 -20.53 12.10 -14.76
N ALA A 140 -19.94 11.93 -13.58
CA ALA A 140 -19.91 12.97 -12.55
C ALA A 140 -18.83 12.70 -11.49
N THR A 141 -18.51 13.74 -10.72
CA THR A 141 -17.74 13.64 -9.48
C THR A 141 -18.69 13.81 -8.31
N GLU A 142 -18.76 12.81 -7.44
CA GLU A 142 -19.62 12.78 -6.25
C GLU A 142 -18.82 13.10 -4.99
N GLU A 143 -19.44 13.83 -4.06
CA GLU A 143 -18.97 13.98 -2.69
C GLU A 143 -19.94 13.27 -1.74
N VAL A 144 -19.46 12.21 -1.09
CA VAL A 144 -20.21 11.43 -0.10
C VAL A 144 -19.72 11.82 1.29
N ARG A 145 -20.65 12.14 2.19
CA ARG A 145 -20.34 12.50 3.58
C ARG A 145 -21.07 11.60 4.55
N TRP A 146 -20.32 11.04 5.50
CA TRP A 146 -20.77 10.21 6.61
C TRP A 146 -20.58 10.97 7.91
N TYR A 147 -21.66 11.16 8.68
CA TYR A 147 -21.63 11.92 9.92
C TYR A 147 -22.72 11.45 10.88
N VAL A 148 -22.57 11.76 12.17
CA VAL A 148 -23.57 11.44 13.19
C VAL A 148 -24.24 12.72 13.67
N GLU A 149 -25.56 12.72 13.70
CA GLU A 149 -26.40 13.79 14.25
C GLU A 149 -27.44 13.16 15.17
N ASP A 150 -27.54 13.60 16.43
CA ASP A 150 -28.48 13.07 17.42
C ASP A 150 -28.45 11.53 17.57
N LYS A 151 -27.25 10.94 17.59
CA LYS A 151 -27.00 9.47 17.60
C LYS A 151 -27.55 8.73 16.38
N ILE A 152 -27.82 9.43 15.29
CA ILE A 152 -28.22 8.86 14.00
C ILE A 152 -27.05 9.02 13.04
N LEU A 153 -26.51 7.91 12.54
CA LEU A 153 -25.53 7.92 11.46
C LEU A 153 -26.26 8.23 10.16
N LYS A 154 -25.85 9.31 9.51
CA LYS A 154 -26.38 9.76 8.23
C LYS A 154 -25.32 9.64 7.14
N ARG A 155 -25.78 9.30 5.95
CA ARG A 155 -25.01 9.34 4.70
C ARG A 155 -25.67 10.32 3.76
N SER A 156 -24.91 11.30 3.29
CA SER A 156 -25.36 12.28 2.28
C SER A 156 -24.47 12.18 1.05
N CYS A 157 -25.02 12.46 -0.13
CA CYS A 157 -24.26 12.51 -1.37
C CYS A 157 -24.68 13.73 -2.19
N LYS A 158 -23.72 14.42 -2.81
CA LYS A 158 -23.99 15.48 -3.78
C LYS A 158 -23.04 15.40 -4.97
N LEU A 159 -23.46 15.92 -6.11
CA LEU A 159 -22.58 16.11 -7.26
C LEU A 159 -21.75 17.39 -7.08
N ILE A 160 -20.44 17.28 -7.25
CA ILE A 160 -19.52 18.43 -7.31
C ILE A 160 -19.39 18.92 -8.75
N GLU A 161 -19.32 17.98 -9.69
CA GLU A 161 -19.20 18.21 -11.12
C GLU A 161 -20.00 17.14 -11.85
N LYS A 162 -20.58 17.48 -13.01
CA LYS A 162 -21.27 16.52 -13.87
C LYS A 162 -21.04 16.81 -15.35
N LYS A 163 -21.07 15.75 -16.15
CA LYS A 163 -21.07 15.82 -17.61
C LYS A 163 -22.32 16.56 -18.09
N ALA A 164 -22.15 17.41 -19.09
CA ALA A 164 -23.27 18.11 -19.72
C ALA A 164 -24.34 17.12 -20.21
N GLY A 165 -25.61 17.41 -19.88
CA GLY A 165 -26.75 16.56 -20.23
C GLY A 165 -27.07 15.45 -19.22
N LEU A 166 -26.25 15.23 -18.18
CA LEU A 166 -26.62 14.30 -17.10
C LEU A 166 -27.79 14.87 -16.30
N THR A 167 -28.90 14.13 -16.29
CA THR A 167 -30.07 14.39 -15.45
C THR A 167 -30.16 13.29 -14.41
N LEU A 168 -30.29 13.68 -13.15
CA LEU A 168 -30.49 12.74 -12.06
C LEU A 168 -31.93 12.24 -12.08
N THR A 169 -32.12 10.96 -11.77
CA THR A 169 -33.46 10.41 -11.51
C THR A 169 -33.96 10.89 -10.16
N ASP A 170 -35.28 10.96 -9.97
CA ASP A 170 -35.88 11.36 -8.69
C ASP A 170 -35.45 10.45 -7.51
N ASP A 171 -35.09 9.20 -7.79
CA ASP A 171 -34.60 8.21 -6.82
C ASP A 171 -33.06 8.21 -6.66
N ASP A 172 -32.34 9.16 -7.27
CA ASP A 172 -30.88 9.19 -7.13
C ASP A 172 -30.48 9.54 -5.69
N PRO A 173 -29.56 8.78 -5.05
CA PRO A 173 -29.15 9.05 -3.68
C PRO A 173 -28.31 10.32 -3.53
N CYS A 174 -27.93 10.98 -4.64
CA CYS A 174 -27.12 12.18 -4.65
C CYS A 174 -27.94 13.42 -5.05
N ALA A 175 -27.73 14.54 -4.36
CA ALA A 175 -28.26 15.83 -4.77
C ALA A 175 -27.48 16.42 -5.96
N ASP A 176 -28.15 17.23 -6.78
CA ASP A 176 -27.53 17.86 -7.95
C ASP A 176 -26.53 18.97 -7.56
N VAL A 177 -25.72 19.41 -8.53
CA VAL A 177 -24.71 20.46 -8.36
C VAL A 177 -25.35 21.75 -7.86
N GLY A 178 -24.86 22.26 -6.71
CA GLY A 178 -25.36 23.49 -6.08
C GLY A 178 -26.55 23.26 -5.12
N SER A 179 -27.08 22.05 -5.03
CA SER A 179 -28.10 21.68 -4.05
C SER A 179 -27.48 21.15 -2.75
N SER A 180 -28.15 21.38 -1.63
CA SER A 180 -27.78 20.78 -0.34
C SER A 180 -28.33 19.35 -0.28
N PRO A 181 -27.50 18.33 -0.01
CA PRO A 181 -27.98 16.97 0.10
C PRO A 181 -28.65 16.74 1.45
N ASP A 182 -29.81 16.10 1.43
CA ASP A 182 -30.43 15.56 2.64
C ASP A 182 -29.70 14.30 3.07
N GLY A 183 -29.44 14.18 4.38
CA GLY A 183 -28.78 13.01 4.95
C GLY A 183 -29.76 11.84 5.10
N ILE A 184 -29.45 10.71 4.47
CA ILE A 184 -30.21 9.47 4.61
C ILE A 184 -29.80 8.79 5.92
N GLU A 185 -30.77 8.43 6.77
CA GLU A 185 -30.51 7.65 7.98
C GLU A 185 -30.02 6.24 7.62
N MET A 186 -28.82 5.92 8.10
CA MET A 186 -28.19 4.61 7.91
C MET A 186 -28.34 3.73 9.15
N ALA A 187 -28.23 4.33 10.33
CA ALA A 187 -28.38 3.65 11.60
C ALA A 187 -28.78 4.63 12.71
N SER A 188 -29.59 4.15 13.66
CA SER A 188 -29.98 4.86 14.88
C SER A 188 -29.41 4.19 16.12
N GLY A 189 -29.13 4.99 17.15
CA GLY A 189 -28.54 4.50 18.42
C GLY A 189 -27.03 4.36 18.32
N VAL A 190 -26.36 5.21 17.55
CA VAL A 190 -24.91 5.15 17.35
C VAL A 190 -24.20 5.70 18.58
N GLU A 191 -23.41 4.87 19.24
CA GLU A 191 -22.57 5.25 20.38
C GLU A 191 -21.15 5.62 19.93
N THR A 192 -20.68 5.00 18.86
CA THR A 192 -19.34 5.26 18.32
C THR A 192 -19.37 5.13 16.80
N PHE A 193 -18.84 6.14 16.11
CA PHE A 193 -18.53 6.07 14.69
C PHE A 193 -17.16 6.71 14.51
N LEU A 194 -16.11 5.92 14.49
CA LEU A 194 -14.75 6.41 14.36
C LEU A 194 -14.15 5.93 13.04
N VAL A 195 -13.60 6.88 12.29
CA VAL A 195 -12.82 6.60 11.07
C VAL A 195 -11.39 7.01 11.34
N GLN A 196 -10.48 6.04 11.24
CA GLN A 196 -9.06 6.25 11.44
C GLN A 196 -8.32 6.04 10.12
N ALA A 197 -7.50 7.01 9.73
CA ALA A 197 -6.62 6.85 8.59
C ALA A 197 -5.37 6.06 8.97
N ALA A 198 -4.91 5.16 8.10
CA ALA A 198 -3.60 4.56 8.26
C ALA A 198 -2.52 5.65 8.14
N LYS A 199 -1.47 5.56 8.97
CA LYS A 199 -0.31 6.41 8.80
C LYS A 199 0.34 6.11 7.44
N PRO A 200 0.71 7.12 6.65
CA PRO A 200 1.50 6.91 5.44
C PRO A 200 2.75 6.08 5.76
N SER A 201 2.99 5.02 4.98
CA SER A 201 4.26 4.28 5.05
C SER A 201 5.41 5.09 4.42
N VAL A 202 5.07 6.06 3.57
CA VAL A 202 6.00 6.98 2.91
C VAL A 202 5.47 8.41 3.02
N GLU A 203 6.30 9.30 3.52
CA GLU A 203 6.07 10.76 3.49
C GLU A 203 6.66 11.32 2.19
N THR A 204 6.08 12.39 1.66
CA THR A 204 6.44 12.91 0.33
C THR A 204 7.93 13.28 0.23
N ALA A 205 8.51 13.85 1.29
CA ALA A 205 9.94 14.18 1.33
C ALA A 205 10.85 12.92 1.32
N ASN A 206 10.31 11.76 1.70
CA ASN A 206 11.04 10.52 1.91
C ASN A 206 10.78 9.48 0.79
N GLU A 207 10.10 9.87 -0.29
CA GLU A 207 9.83 8.96 -1.40
C GLU A 207 11.10 8.65 -2.19
N GLN A 208 11.84 9.66 -2.67
CA GLN A 208 13.07 9.43 -3.42
C GLN A 208 14.29 9.47 -2.48
N VAL A 209 14.94 8.32 -2.33
CA VAL A 209 16.11 8.14 -1.45
C VAL A 209 17.40 8.49 -2.18
N PHE A 210 17.50 8.10 -3.46
CA PHE A 210 18.68 8.37 -4.28
C PHE A 210 18.33 8.49 -5.77
N PRO A 211 18.97 9.39 -6.52
CA PRO A 211 19.62 10.61 -6.04
C PRO A 211 18.62 11.45 -5.24
N ALA A 212 19.08 12.40 -4.42
CA ALA A 212 18.16 13.29 -3.73
C ALA A 212 17.20 13.98 -4.74
N SER A 213 15.96 14.23 -4.34
CA SER A 213 14.91 14.72 -5.25
C SER A 213 15.25 16.08 -5.89
N ASP A 214 16.00 16.91 -5.17
CA ASP A 214 16.55 18.21 -5.59
C ASP A 214 17.76 18.10 -6.52
N ALA A 215 18.44 16.95 -6.57
CA ALA A 215 19.58 16.70 -7.46
C ALA A 215 19.18 16.51 -8.95
N GLY A 216 17.90 16.70 -9.29
CA GLY A 216 17.39 16.57 -10.67
C GLY A 216 17.54 15.16 -11.25
N GLY A 217 17.71 14.14 -10.39
CA GLY A 217 17.99 12.77 -10.81
C GLY A 217 19.40 12.58 -11.39
N THR A 218 20.33 13.50 -11.10
CA THR A 218 21.73 13.35 -11.50
C THR A 218 22.50 12.49 -10.50
N PHE A 219 23.39 11.64 -11.02
CA PHE A 219 24.23 10.75 -10.22
C PHE A 219 25.58 10.55 -10.90
N ASN A 220 26.53 10.04 -10.14
CA ASN A 220 27.81 9.56 -10.65
C ASN A 220 28.12 8.16 -10.10
N PHE A 221 29.15 7.53 -10.64
CA PHE A 221 29.65 6.25 -10.19
C PHE A 221 31.11 6.35 -9.80
N TYR A 222 31.43 5.87 -8.60
CA TYR A 222 32.79 5.70 -8.13
C TYR A 222 33.23 4.25 -8.31
N SER A 223 34.32 4.02 -9.04
CA SER A 223 34.84 2.66 -9.21
C SER A 223 35.55 2.17 -7.95
N ARG A 224 35.17 0.98 -7.48
CA ARG A 224 35.91 0.30 -6.43
C ARG A 224 37.24 -0.22 -6.99
N SER A 225 38.33 0.08 -6.30
CA SER A 225 39.67 -0.36 -6.61
C SER A 225 40.52 -0.46 -5.34
N GLY A 226 41.69 -1.10 -5.42
CA GLY A 226 42.64 -1.24 -4.31
C GLY A 226 42.52 -2.55 -3.52
N ASP A 227 41.42 -3.28 -3.69
CA ASP A 227 41.23 -4.62 -3.15
C ASP A 227 41.66 -5.66 -4.18
N MET A 228 42.38 -6.74 -3.78
CA MET A 228 42.85 -7.76 -4.72
C MET A 228 41.74 -8.43 -5.55
N LYS A 229 40.49 -8.42 -5.09
CA LYS A 229 39.33 -9.00 -5.79
C LYS A 229 38.71 -8.06 -6.82
N TYR A 230 38.89 -6.74 -6.66
CA TYR A 230 38.18 -5.73 -7.43
C TYR A 230 39.13 -4.96 -8.33
N VAL A 231 38.78 -4.90 -9.61
CA VAL A 231 39.50 -4.11 -10.60
C VAL A 231 38.65 -2.89 -10.97
N GLY A 232 39.30 -1.72 -10.99
CA GLY A 232 38.63 -0.49 -11.37
C GLY A 232 38.15 -0.54 -12.83
N LEU A 233 37.00 0.06 -13.10
CA LEU A 233 36.48 0.30 -14.45
C LEU A 233 36.42 1.81 -14.71
N SER A 234 36.26 2.21 -15.97
CA SER A 234 36.17 3.62 -16.34
C SER A 234 34.72 4.10 -16.37
N THR A 235 34.46 5.21 -15.67
CA THR A 235 33.17 5.90 -15.64
C THR A 235 33.28 7.25 -16.37
N ALA A 236 32.28 7.57 -17.19
CA ALA A 236 32.24 8.82 -17.92
C ALA A 236 30.80 9.33 -18.11
N SER A 237 30.65 10.63 -18.35
CA SER A 237 29.36 11.23 -18.67
C SER A 237 28.85 10.77 -20.05
N ALA A 238 27.61 11.11 -20.40
CA ALA A 238 27.08 10.85 -21.75
C ALA A 238 27.88 11.50 -22.88
N THR A 239 28.61 12.60 -22.58
CA THR A 239 29.48 13.31 -23.53
C THR A 239 30.91 12.78 -23.53
N GLY A 240 31.24 11.79 -22.70
CA GLY A 240 32.55 11.14 -22.64
C GLY A 240 33.55 11.78 -21.68
N GLU A 241 33.10 12.69 -20.81
CA GLU A 241 33.96 13.30 -19.80
C GLU A 241 34.20 12.33 -18.63
N ALA A 242 35.47 11.99 -18.39
CA ALA A 242 35.85 10.98 -17.40
C ALA A 242 35.56 11.45 -15.97
N GLY A 243 34.99 10.57 -15.15
CA GLY A 243 34.70 10.84 -13.74
C GLY A 243 33.57 11.85 -13.50
N VAL A 244 32.87 12.30 -14.53
CA VAL A 244 31.73 13.23 -14.44
C VAL A 244 30.42 12.48 -14.61
N GLY A 245 29.46 12.74 -13.71
CA GLY A 245 28.14 12.14 -13.74
C GLY A 245 27.12 12.95 -14.54
N GLY A 246 25.84 12.68 -14.28
CA GLY A 246 24.70 13.34 -14.91
C GLY A 246 23.43 12.52 -14.77
N THR A 247 22.45 12.72 -15.66
CA THR A 247 21.26 11.85 -15.73
C THR A 247 21.56 10.47 -16.31
N SER A 248 22.77 10.27 -16.84
CA SER A 248 23.28 8.99 -17.29
C SER A 248 24.80 8.92 -17.19
N VAL A 249 25.31 7.72 -16.89
CA VAL A 249 26.74 7.43 -16.77
C VAL A 249 27.08 6.22 -17.64
N VAL A 250 28.22 6.30 -18.32
CA VAL A 250 28.77 5.29 -19.22
C VAL A 250 29.89 4.54 -18.51
N LEU A 251 29.79 3.21 -18.49
CA LEU A 251 30.76 2.28 -17.93
C LEU A 251 31.51 1.56 -19.05
N THR A 252 32.83 1.52 -18.95
CA THR A 252 33.74 0.88 -19.93
C THR A 252 34.93 0.24 -19.22
N ASN A 253 35.76 -0.50 -19.98
CA ASN A 253 36.96 -1.16 -19.47
C ASN A 253 36.67 -2.20 -18.38
N PHE A 254 35.72 -3.09 -18.62
CA PHE A 254 35.45 -4.21 -17.73
C PHE A 254 36.63 -5.20 -17.76
N PHE A 255 36.86 -5.87 -16.64
CA PHE A 255 37.86 -6.90 -16.51
C PHE A 255 37.36 -8.21 -17.12
N SER A 256 38.20 -8.91 -17.88
CA SER A 256 37.88 -10.23 -18.44
C SER A 256 38.40 -11.34 -17.54
N ASN A 257 37.49 -12.21 -17.10
CA ASN A 257 37.83 -13.50 -16.51
C ASN A 257 38.01 -14.60 -17.57
N PHE A 258 38.13 -14.24 -18.85
CA PHE A 258 38.41 -15.14 -19.96
C PHE A 258 39.85 -14.93 -20.44
N ASP A 259 40.63 -16.00 -20.49
CA ASP A 259 41.97 -15.97 -21.07
C ASP A 259 41.90 -16.30 -22.57
N ASN A 260 42.14 -15.28 -23.40
CA ASN A 260 42.10 -15.41 -24.85
C ASN A 260 43.26 -16.25 -25.41
N THR A 261 44.28 -16.55 -24.62
CA THR A 261 45.41 -17.41 -25.02
C THR A 261 45.03 -18.88 -24.87
N THR A 262 44.47 -19.24 -23.72
CA THR A 262 44.06 -20.62 -23.41
C THR A 262 42.65 -20.94 -23.90
N GLN A 263 41.86 -19.91 -24.26
CA GLN A 263 40.45 -20.01 -24.63
C GLN A 263 39.56 -20.58 -23.52
N ASP A 264 39.90 -20.28 -22.26
CA ASP A 264 39.18 -20.77 -21.07
C ASP A 264 38.99 -19.68 -20.01
N VAL A 265 38.11 -19.94 -19.05
CA VAL A 265 37.91 -19.09 -17.87
C VAL A 265 39.13 -19.19 -16.97
N ILE A 266 39.62 -18.04 -16.48
CA ILE A 266 40.74 -18.01 -15.55
C ILE A 266 40.39 -18.71 -14.24
N GLU A 267 41.40 -19.31 -13.59
CA GLU A 267 41.24 -20.02 -12.32
C GLU A 267 40.52 -19.16 -11.27
N GLU A 268 39.63 -19.78 -10.50
CA GLU A 268 38.73 -19.11 -9.56
C GLU A 268 39.44 -18.14 -8.59
N THR A 269 40.64 -18.51 -8.14
CA THR A 269 41.47 -17.69 -7.22
C THR A 269 41.98 -16.39 -7.87
N SER A 270 42.04 -16.35 -9.19
CA SER A 270 42.52 -15.21 -9.99
C SER A 270 41.37 -14.38 -10.57
N GLN A 271 40.14 -14.88 -10.51
CA GLN A 271 38.96 -14.17 -10.98
C GLN A 271 38.76 -12.84 -10.25
N LYS A 272 38.40 -11.81 -11.02
CA LYS A 272 38.14 -10.46 -10.51
C LYS A 272 36.73 -10.02 -10.85
N LEU A 273 36.30 -8.99 -10.12
CA LEU A 273 35.04 -8.31 -10.33
C LEU A 273 35.31 -6.84 -10.62
N ASN A 274 34.47 -6.21 -11.43
CA ASN A 274 34.34 -4.77 -11.39
C ASN A 274 33.15 -4.40 -10.50
N GLN A 275 33.30 -3.33 -9.74
CA GLN A 275 32.20 -2.79 -8.94
C GLN A 275 32.26 -1.27 -8.99
N VAL A 276 31.11 -0.64 -9.24
CA VAL A 276 30.95 0.80 -9.09
C VAL A 276 29.88 1.08 -8.06
N LEU A 277 30.06 2.14 -7.29
CA LEU A 277 29.12 2.57 -6.28
C LEU A 277 28.48 3.88 -6.69
N ALA A 278 27.17 3.96 -6.54
CA ALA A 278 26.42 5.16 -6.82
C ALA A 278 26.78 6.24 -5.80
N MET A 279 26.96 7.46 -6.30
CA MET A 279 27.29 8.64 -5.52
C MET A 279 26.55 9.84 -6.10
N GLU A 280 26.45 10.90 -5.32
CA GLU A 280 25.95 12.18 -5.81
C GLU A 280 26.77 12.66 -7.02
N ASN A 281 26.15 13.47 -7.90
CA ASN A 281 26.85 14.04 -9.03
C ASN A 281 27.70 15.26 -8.61
N ASN A 282 28.69 15.02 -7.75
CA ASN A 282 29.65 16.01 -7.30
C ASN A 282 31.07 15.62 -7.71
N THR A 283 31.95 16.62 -7.77
CA THR A 283 33.38 16.38 -7.99
C THR A 283 34.03 16.04 -6.66
N LEU A 284 34.67 14.88 -6.58
CA LEU A 284 35.42 14.47 -5.40
C LEU A 284 36.81 15.11 -5.41
N GLU A 285 37.10 15.97 -4.44
CA GLU A 285 38.43 16.59 -4.30
C GLU A 285 39.37 15.70 -3.47
N GLY A 286 40.56 15.41 -3.99
CA GLY A 286 41.59 14.63 -3.27
C GLY A 286 41.45 13.11 -3.40
N THR A 287 42.16 12.37 -2.54
CA THR A 287 42.17 10.90 -2.57
C THR A 287 41.00 10.36 -1.74
N HIS A 288 40.05 9.72 -2.42
CA HIS A 288 38.90 9.08 -1.77
C HIS A 288 39.01 7.57 -1.78
N THR A 289 38.30 6.93 -0.85
CA THR A 289 38.01 5.50 -0.91
C THR A 289 36.60 5.32 -1.44
N TRP A 290 36.28 4.12 -1.94
CA TRP A 290 34.91 3.81 -2.34
C TRP A 290 33.91 4.03 -1.20
N ALA A 291 34.31 3.74 0.04
CA ALA A 291 33.49 3.84 1.24
C ALA A 291 33.19 5.29 1.65
N SER A 292 34.09 6.23 1.31
CA SER A 292 33.90 7.67 1.54
C SER A 292 33.22 8.37 0.37
N ALA A 293 33.37 7.84 -0.85
CA ALA A 293 32.85 8.42 -2.07
C ALA A 293 31.37 8.09 -2.33
N CYS A 294 30.89 6.93 -1.88
CA CYS A 294 29.52 6.50 -2.15
C CYS A 294 28.48 7.19 -1.26
N GLU A 295 27.25 7.29 -1.78
CA GLU A 295 26.13 7.85 -1.02
C GLU A 295 25.66 6.85 0.04
N LYS A 296 25.62 7.30 1.30
CA LYS A 296 25.27 6.46 2.44
C LYS A 296 23.77 6.40 2.62
N ILE A 297 23.20 5.25 2.34
CA ILE A 297 21.77 5.01 2.39
C ILE A 297 21.42 4.25 3.67
N THR A 298 20.30 4.64 4.28
CA THR A 298 19.64 3.88 5.35
C THR A 298 18.32 3.33 4.83
N LEU A 299 18.13 2.02 4.99
CA LEU A 299 16.93 1.29 4.61
C LEU A 299 16.18 0.90 5.88
N GLU A 300 14.92 1.32 5.99
CA GLU A 300 14.11 1.12 7.18
C GLU A 300 13.42 -0.26 7.21
N GLU A 301 13.26 -0.81 8.41
CA GLU A 301 12.61 -2.11 8.63
C GLU A 301 11.16 -2.13 8.13
N GLY A 302 10.78 -3.24 7.49
CA GLY A 302 9.42 -3.50 7.01
C GLY A 302 8.99 -2.63 5.83
N GLN A 303 9.89 -1.79 5.31
CA GLN A 303 9.59 -0.89 4.20
C GLN A 303 9.90 -1.55 2.86
N VAL A 304 9.10 -1.19 1.86
CA VAL A 304 9.31 -1.61 0.48
C VAL A 304 10.08 -0.52 -0.24
N TYR A 305 11.11 -0.89 -0.99
CA TYR A 305 11.88 0.01 -1.82
C TYR A 305 11.87 -0.48 -3.27
N GLU A 306 12.08 0.45 -4.20
CA GLU A 306 12.21 0.20 -5.64
C GLU A 306 13.52 0.80 -6.14
N ILE A 307 14.39 -0.05 -6.70
CA ILE A 307 15.50 0.38 -7.56
C ILE A 307 14.96 0.43 -8.98
N SER A 308 15.16 1.55 -9.67
CA SER A 308 14.85 1.66 -11.08
C SER A 308 15.92 2.43 -11.85
N PHE A 309 16.22 1.98 -13.05
CA PHE A 309 17.17 2.62 -13.97
C PHE A 309 16.93 2.07 -15.37
N ASN A 310 17.41 2.77 -16.38
CA ASN A 310 17.44 2.27 -17.74
C ASN A 310 18.84 1.72 -18.04
N VAL A 311 18.87 0.65 -18.83
CA VAL A 311 20.07 0.28 -19.57
C VAL A 311 19.83 0.69 -21.01
N ASP A 312 20.51 1.76 -21.43
CA ASP A 312 20.32 2.34 -22.74
C ASP A 312 20.96 1.44 -23.80
N PRO A 313 20.33 1.31 -24.99
CA PRO A 313 20.94 0.58 -26.08
C PRO A 313 22.18 1.36 -26.56
N PRO A 314 23.15 0.67 -27.15
CA PRO A 314 24.31 1.33 -27.73
C PRO A 314 23.86 2.10 -28.99
N THR A 315 23.57 3.39 -28.84
CA THR A 315 23.13 4.28 -29.93
C THR A 315 24.19 5.32 -30.23
N GLY A 316 24.94 5.13 -31.32
CA GLY A 316 26.01 6.01 -31.78
C GLY A 316 26.76 5.44 -32.98
N VAL A 317 27.45 6.30 -33.75
CA VAL A 317 28.30 5.83 -34.85
C VAL A 317 29.46 5.02 -34.26
N GLY A 318 29.50 3.71 -34.56
CA GLY A 318 30.47 2.76 -33.99
C GLY A 318 29.95 1.89 -32.84
N ASP A 319 28.79 2.22 -32.27
CA ASP A 319 28.15 1.49 -31.17
C ASP A 319 27.45 0.19 -31.63
N GLU A 320 27.24 0.01 -32.93
CA GLU A 320 26.75 -1.24 -33.54
C GLU A 320 27.73 -2.42 -33.34
N LYS A 321 28.97 -2.12 -32.94
CA LYS A 321 30.00 -3.09 -32.55
C LYS A 321 30.16 -3.22 -31.04
N ASN A 322 29.27 -2.62 -30.25
CA ASN A 322 29.37 -2.69 -28.79
C ASN A 322 29.24 -4.14 -28.32
N ARG A 323 30.30 -4.63 -27.69
CA ARG A 323 30.39 -6.03 -27.27
C ARG A 323 29.55 -6.36 -26.03
N SER A 324 28.89 -5.38 -25.41
CA SER A 324 27.89 -5.65 -24.36
C SER A 324 26.69 -6.45 -24.90
N LEU A 325 26.43 -6.38 -26.22
CA LEU A 325 25.45 -7.22 -26.91
C LEU A 325 25.84 -8.71 -26.92
N SER A 326 27.11 -9.04 -26.68
CA SER A 326 27.62 -10.41 -26.58
C SER A 326 27.54 -10.98 -25.16
N PHE A 327 26.78 -10.34 -24.26
CA PHE A 327 26.52 -10.84 -22.92
C PHE A 327 25.77 -12.17 -22.94
N VAL A 328 26.23 -13.14 -22.15
CA VAL A 328 25.62 -14.47 -22.05
C VAL A 328 25.03 -14.67 -20.66
N PRO A 329 23.69 -14.64 -20.49
CA PRO A 329 23.05 -14.90 -19.20
C PRO A 329 23.44 -16.27 -18.64
N GLY A 330 23.78 -16.32 -17.35
CA GLY A 330 24.21 -17.53 -16.65
C GLY A 330 25.70 -17.82 -16.76
N VAL A 331 26.41 -17.14 -17.66
CA VAL A 331 27.88 -17.16 -17.76
C VAL A 331 28.42 -15.83 -17.25
N ASP A 332 27.96 -14.74 -17.82
CA ASP A 332 28.30 -13.38 -17.38
C ASP A 332 27.37 -12.91 -16.25
N HIS A 333 27.88 -12.02 -15.41
CA HIS A 333 27.16 -11.48 -14.25
C HIS A 333 27.07 -9.97 -14.32
N MET A 334 25.84 -9.45 -14.23
CA MET A 334 25.58 -8.05 -13.90
C MET A 334 24.50 -7.99 -12.83
N SER A 335 24.78 -7.25 -11.77
CA SER A 335 23.84 -7.08 -10.67
C SER A 335 23.86 -5.68 -10.10
N VAL A 336 22.76 -5.32 -9.46
CA VAL A 336 22.65 -4.14 -8.61
C VAL A 336 22.22 -4.56 -7.22
N GLY A 337 22.79 -3.96 -6.19
CA GLY A 337 22.38 -4.21 -4.81
C GLY A 337 23.13 -3.34 -3.83
N PHE A 338 23.20 -3.75 -2.58
CA PHE A 338 23.75 -2.92 -1.51
C PHE A 338 25.04 -3.52 -0.94
N ARG A 339 25.99 -2.66 -0.60
CA ARG A 339 27.22 -3.02 0.12
C ARG A 339 27.32 -2.24 1.41
N SER A 340 27.62 -2.91 2.50
CA SER A 340 27.89 -2.24 3.78
C SER A 340 29.18 -1.43 3.66
N VAL A 341 29.14 -0.17 4.08
CA VAL A 341 30.33 0.70 4.12
C VAL A 341 31.38 0.13 5.07
N THR A 342 30.97 -0.59 6.12
CA THR A 342 31.88 -1.14 7.13
C THR A 342 32.62 -2.38 6.63
N THR A 343 31.93 -3.30 5.93
CA THR A 343 32.53 -4.58 5.52
C THR A 343 32.90 -4.64 4.05
N GLY A 344 32.32 -3.79 3.21
CA GLY A 344 32.40 -3.86 1.75
C GLY A 344 31.72 -5.09 1.14
N ASP A 345 30.99 -5.88 1.91
CA ASP A 345 30.21 -7.04 1.46
C ASP A 345 28.70 -6.73 1.53
N PHE A 346 27.86 -7.70 1.17
CA PHE A 346 26.42 -7.64 1.38
C PHE A 346 26.07 -7.29 2.83
N PRO A 347 25.00 -6.52 3.08
CA PRO A 347 24.51 -6.30 4.44
C PRO A 347 24.06 -7.63 5.05
N ARG A 348 24.58 -7.92 6.25
CA ARG A 348 24.35 -9.18 6.97
C ARG A 348 23.98 -8.91 8.43
N LYS A 349 23.17 -9.81 9.00
CA LYS A 349 22.94 -9.91 10.44
C LYS A 349 22.97 -11.37 10.86
N GLY A 350 23.71 -11.69 11.92
CA GLY A 350 23.87 -13.09 12.37
C GLY A 350 24.46 -14.02 11.31
N GLY A 351 25.28 -13.50 10.39
CA GLY A 351 25.86 -14.25 9.26
C GLY A 351 24.94 -14.42 8.05
N ALA A 352 23.62 -14.22 8.21
CA ALA A 352 22.65 -14.27 7.13
C ALA A 352 22.63 -12.97 6.33
N LYS A 353 22.45 -13.09 5.02
CA LYS A 353 22.33 -11.95 4.09
C LYS A 353 20.93 -11.35 4.22
N LEU A 354 20.86 -10.01 4.36
CA LEU A 354 19.58 -9.31 4.55
C LEU A 354 18.86 -9.00 3.23
N ILE A 355 19.62 -8.69 2.18
CA ILE A 355 19.07 -8.32 0.86
C ILE A 355 19.96 -8.91 -0.24
N ASP A 356 19.33 -9.60 -1.19
CA ASP A 356 19.99 -10.12 -2.38
C ASP A 356 20.30 -9.06 -3.43
N ASP A 357 21.30 -9.36 -4.26
CA ASP A 357 21.56 -8.56 -5.45
C ASP A 357 20.53 -8.92 -6.52
N PHE A 358 20.10 -7.92 -7.26
CA PHE A 358 19.18 -8.09 -8.36
C PHE A 358 19.94 -8.17 -9.67
N LEU A 359 19.80 -9.30 -10.37
CA LEU A 359 20.35 -9.47 -11.69
C LEU A 359 19.64 -8.55 -12.69
N PHE A 360 20.40 -7.99 -13.61
CA PHE A 360 19.86 -7.30 -14.77
C PHE A 360 20.73 -7.63 -15.99
N PHE A 361 20.16 -7.44 -17.18
CA PHE A 361 20.85 -7.76 -18.43
C PHE A 361 20.87 -6.55 -19.37
N PRO A 362 21.98 -6.36 -20.10
CA PRO A 362 22.03 -5.36 -21.15
C PRO A 362 21.07 -5.74 -22.28
N PRO A 363 20.68 -4.78 -23.13
CA PRO A 363 20.04 -5.09 -24.40
C PRO A 363 20.90 -6.09 -25.17
N LEU A 364 20.29 -7.12 -25.75
CA LEU A 364 20.99 -8.09 -26.61
C LEU A 364 20.91 -7.71 -28.10
N ASP A 365 20.19 -6.64 -28.41
CA ASP A 365 20.01 -6.08 -29.75
C ASP A 365 20.22 -4.57 -29.67
N ALA A 366 20.94 -3.99 -30.63
CA ALA A 366 21.19 -2.54 -30.66
C ALA A 366 19.91 -1.72 -30.87
N SER A 367 18.88 -2.33 -31.45
CA SER A 367 17.60 -1.71 -31.81
C SER A 367 16.44 -2.12 -30.89
N LYS A 368 16.62 -3.12 -30.02
CA LYS A 368 15.56 -3.70 -29.16
C LYS A 368 16.07 -4.00 -27.75
N GLY A 369 15.17 -4.00 -26.77
CA GLY A 369 15.51 -4.42 -25.39
C GLY A 369 16.12 -3.31 -24.52
N SER A 370 16.18 -2.08 -25.03
CA SER A 370 16.23 -0.89 -24.21
C SER A 370 15.02 -0.84 -23.29
N GLY A 371 15.21 -0.43 -22.04
CA GLY A 371 14.07 -0.27 -21.16
C GLY A 371 14.42 -0.11 -19.70
N LYS A 372 13.41 0.37 -18.98
CA LYS A 372 13.44 0.52 -17.53
C LYS A 372 13.56 -0.85 -16.87
N ARG A 373 14.61 -1.04 -16.08
CA ARG A 373 14.75 -2.10 -15.11
C ARG A 373 14.13 -1.60 -13.80
N THR A 374 13.36 -2.45 -13.14
CA THR A 374 12.67 -2.10 -11.90
C THR A 374 12.68 -3.31 -10.98
N MET A 375 13.20 -3.11 -9.77
CA MET A 375 13.37 -4.15 -8.77
C MET A 375 12.73 -3.66 -7.48
N ARG A 376 11.72 -4.39 -6.99
CA ARG A 376 11.07 -4.11 -5.71
C ARG A 376 11.50 -5.12 -4.67
N PHE A 377 11.77 -4.66 -3.45
CA PHE A 377 12.15 -5.51 -2.34
C PHE A 377 11.68 -4.96 -1.02
N THR A 378 11.43 -5.86 -0.08
CA THR A 378 11.09 -5.51 1.30
C THR A 378 12.34 -5.66 2.16
N VAL A 379 12.56 -4.68 3.02
CA VAL A 379 13.69 -4.65 3.94
C VAL A 379 13.29 -5.39 5.22
N PRO A 380 13.88 -6.55 5.53
CA PRO A 380 13.44 -7.35 6.67
C PRO A 380 13.77 -6.69 8.01
N GLU A 381 14.86 -5.93 8.07
CA GLU A 381 15.37 -5.25 9.27
C GLU A 381 16.11 -3.99 8.86
N LYS A 382 16.21 -3.00 9.76
CA LYS A 382 16.89 -1.74 9.46
C LYS A 382 18.35 -1.97 9.05
N ILE A 383 18.75 -1.40 7.92
CA ILE A 383 20.12 -1.48 7.38
C ILE A 383 20.68 -0.08 7.24
N GLU A 384 21.75 0.22 7.97
CA GLU A 384 22.37 1.55 7.98
C GLU A 384 23.69 1.53 7.22
N ASN A 385 24.08 2.70 6.69
CA ASN A 385 25.37 2.92 6.03
C ASN A 385 25.66 1.89 4.93
N VAL A 386 24.73 1.74 3.99
CA VAL A 386 24.94 0.95 2.79
C VAL A 386 25.08 1.83 1.56
N CYS A 387 25.82 1.36 0.57
CA CYS A 387 25.96 2.01 -0.71
C CYS A 387 25.34 1.15 -1.81
N LEU A 388 24.59 1.80 -2.71
CA LEU A 388 24.06 1.15 -3.91
C LEU A 388 25.23 0.86 -4.86
N ALA A 389 25.41 -0.40 -5.22
CA ALA A 389 26.53 -0.87 -6.01
C ALA A 389 26.07 -1.68 -7.22
N PHE A 390 26.74 -1.46 -8.34
CA PHE A 390 26.63 -2.28 -9.53
C PHE A 390 27.86 -3.18 -9.61
N THR A 391 27.65 -4.49 -9.73
CA THR A 391 28.72 -5.48 -9.80
C THR A 391 28.70 -6.19 -11.15
N PHE A 392 29.90 -6.38 -11.72
CA PHE A 392 30.10 -6.98 -13.03
C PHE A 392 31.16 -8.08 -12.95
N ALA A 393 30.89 -9.21 -13.60
CA ALA A 393 31.87 -10.26 -13.85
C ALA A 393 31.70 -10.75 -15.30
N CYS A 394 32.74 -10.61 -16.09
CA CYS A 394 32.72 -10.92 -17.52
C CYS A 394 33.54 -12.18 -17.78
N TYR A 395 32.87 -13.27 -18.11
CA TYR A 395 33.46 -14.58 -18.40
C TYR A 395 33.41 -14.91 -19.89
N SER A 396 32.57 -14.21 -20.66
CA SER A 396 32.54 -14.33 -22.11
C SER A 396 33.70 -13.57 -22.78
N PRO A 397 34.23 -14.06 -23.91
CA PRO A 397 35.45 -13.51 -24.52
C PRO A 397 35.37 -12.03 -24.89
N LEU A 398 34.20 -11.56 -25.33
CA LEU A 398 34.05 -10.23 -25.92
C LEU A 398 33.37 -9.21 -25.00
N VAL A 399 32.56 -9.65 -24.04
CA VAL A 399 31.67 -8.76 -23.27
C VAL A 399 32.42 -7.69 -22.47
N HIS A 400 33.67 -7.98 -22.06
CA HIS A 400 34.49 -7.06 -21.30
C HIS A 400 34.86 -5.76 -22.07
N GLN A 401 34.84 -5.83 -23.40
CA GLN A 401 35.05 -4.70 -24.32
C GLN A 401 33.77 -3.89 -24.54
N GLY A 402 32.68 -4.30 -23.90
CA GLY A 402 31.40 -3.64 -24.00
C GLY A 402 31.38 -2.27 -23.29
N ARG A 403 30.37 -1.49 -23.68
CA ARG A 403 30.02 -0.22 -23.05
C ARG A 403 28.61 -0.31 -22.52
N LEU A 404 28.40 0.06 -21.26
CA LEU A 404 27.09 0.05 -20.60
C LEU A 404 26.71 1.46 -20.21
N LYS A 405 25.56 1.95 -20.67
CA LYS A 405 25.03 3.25 -20.25
C LYS A 405 23.85 3.04 -19.31
N ILE A 406 24.01 3.48 -18.07
CA ILE A 406 22.94 3.50 -17.07
C ILE A 406 22.35 4.89 -17.05
N SER A 407 21.04 5.02 -17.20
CA SER A 407 20.34 6.31 -17.13
C SER A 407 19.17 6.28 -16.15
N TYR A 408 18.82 7.45 -15.62
CA TYR A 408 17.68 7.64 -14.71
C TYR A 408 17.69 6.69 -13.49
N LEU A 409 18.86 6.48 -12.88
CA LEU A 409 18.98 5.70 -11.65
C LEU A 409 18.16 6.34 -10.54
N LYS A 410 17.31 5.55 -9.89
CA LYS A 410 16.50 5.95 -8.74
C LYS A 410 16.41 4.80 -7.75
N LEU A 411 16.59 5.12 -6.48
CA LEU A 411 16.11 4.34 -5.34
C LEU A 411 14.98 5.13 -4.70
N LYS A 412 13.80 4.53 -4.61
CA LYS A 412 12.66 5.16 -3.93
C LYS A 412 12.02 4.22 -2.92
N LYS A 413 11.50 4.80 -1.85
CA LYS A 413 10.61 4.14 -0.91
C LYS A 413 9.23 4.01 -1.55
N VAL A 414 8.64 2.84 -1.46
CA VAL A 414 7.32 2.52 -2.04
C VAL A 414 6.29 2.45 -0.92
N ALA A 415 5.15 3.10 -1.11
CA ALA A 415 4.03 2.98 -0.18
C ALA A 415 3.57 1.51 -0.10
N GLY A 416 3.74 0.90 1.06
CA GLY A 416 3.36 -0.49 1.32
C GLY A 416 1.87 -0.65 1.64
N THR A 417 1.39 -1.90 1.56
CA THR A 417 0.02 -2.31 1.92
C THR A 417 -0.14 -2.69 3.39
N ASN A 418 0.94 -2.67 4.18
CA ASN A 418 0.88 -2.91 5.62
C ASN A 418 0.42 -1.64 6.32
N TYR A 419 -0.82 -1.64 6.80
CA TYR A 419 -1.45 -0.47 7.40
C TYR A 419 -1.13 -0.37 8.90
N VAL A 420 -0.61 0.78 9.32
CA VAL A 420 -0.42 1.10 10.74
C VAL A 420 -1.46 2.15 11.13
N PHE A 421 -2.31 1.82 12.10
CA PHE A 421 -3.31 2.75 12.64
C PHE A 421 -2.83 3.27 13.98
N ASP A 422 -2.49 4.56 14.03
CA ASP A 422 -2.08 5.26 15.24
C ASP A 422 -3.22 6.18 15.71
N ASN A 423 -3.62 6.04 16.96
CA ASN A 423 -4.70 6.84 17.57
C ASN A 423 -4.36 8.34 17.62
N GLY A 424 -3.08 8.72 17.53
CA GLY A 424 -2.63 10.11 17.53
C GLY A 424 -2.46 10.73 16.13
N TYR A 425 -2.54 9.94 15.05
CA TYR A 425 -2.31 10.47 13.71
C TYR A 425 -3.52 11.24 13.19
N ASN A 426 -3.34 12.55 12.99
CA ASN A 426 -4.33 13.41 12.36
C ASN A 426 -3.95 13.66 10.89
N PRO A 427 -4.70 13.13 9.91
CA PRO A 427 -4.43 13.37 8.50
C PRO A 427 -4.60 14.84 8.11
N GLU A 428 -5.50 15.59 8.77
CA GLU A 428 -5.81 16.98 8.41
C GLU A 428 -4.70 17.96 8.81
N SER A 429 -3.81 17.59 9.73
CA SER A 429 -2.59 18.35 10.01
C SER A 429 -1.42 18.01 9.08
N HIS A 430 -1.58 16.99 8.21
CA HIS A 430 -0.55 16.48 7.31
C HIS A 430 -1.07 16.38 5.86
N LYS A 431 -1.74 17.43 5.37
CA LYS A 431 -2.47 17.41 4.09
C LYS A 431 -1.64 16.93 2.90
N ASN A 432 -0.38 17.35 2.82
CA ASN A 432 0.52 16.96 1.73
C ASN A 432 0.80 15.45 1.67
N ASP A 433 0.79 14.76 2.82
CA ASP A 433 1.07 13.32 2.90
C ASP A 433 -0.19 12.47 2.84
N LYS A 434 -1.38 13.07 2.89
CA LYS A 434 -2.65 12.33 2.82
C LYS A 434 -2.75 11.47 1.56
N LYS A 435 -2.21 11.95 0.43
CA LYS A 435 -2.16 11.21 -0.84
C LYS A 435 -1.48 9.85 -0.75
N ASN A 436 -0.64 9.62 0.27
CA ASN A 436 0.08 8.37 0.51
C ASN A 436 -0.63 7.43 1.50
N ILE A 437 -1.82 7.81 2.01
CA ILE A 437 -2.64 6.98 2.91
C ILE A 437 -3.32 5.88 2.09
N LYS A 438 -3.10 4.61 2.51
CA LYS A 438 -3.55 3.42 1.76
C LYS A 438 -4.68 2.63 2.40
N ALA A 439 -5.21 3.05 3.56
CA ALA A 439 -6.39 2.44 4.16
C ALA A 439 -7.08 3.35 5.17
N LEU A 440 -8.37 3.12 5.38
CA LEU A 440 -9.16 3.64 6.49
C LEU A 440 -9.68 2.48 7.34
N LYS A 441 -9.76 2.68 8.65
CA LYS A 441 -10.39 1.76 9.58
C LYS A 441 -11.66 2.40 10.13
N LEU A 442 -12.77 1.68 10.02
CA LEU A 442 -14.04 2.03 10.66
C LEU A 442 -14.17 1.25 11.96
N THR A 443 -14.54 1.94 13.04
CA THR A 443 -15.01 1.36 14.29
C THR A 443 -16.41 1.90 14.57
N LEU A 444 -17.41 1.03 14.46
CA LEU A 444 -18.82 1.37 14.64
C LEU A 444 -19.38 0.61 15.84
N LYS A 445 -20.04 1.32 16.75
CA LYS A 445 -20.78 0.75 17.87
C LYS A 445 -22.19 1.32 17.89
N ILE A 446 -23.19 0.43 17.87
CA ILE A 446 -24.60 0.75 17.91
C ILE A 446 -25.20 0.15 19.17
N GLU A 447 -25.97 0.91 19.93
CA GLU A 447 -26.67 0.48 21.13
C GLU A 447 -28.19 0.62 20.95
N ARG A 448 -28.91 -0.45 21.28
CA ARG A 448 -30.38 -0.48 21.31
C ARG A 448 -30.85 -1.16 22.58
N ASN A 449 -31.62 -0.43 23.38
CA ASN A 449 -32.21 -0.90 24.64
C ASN A 449 -31.16 -1.42 25.66
N GLY A 450 -29.99 -0.79 25.73
CA GLY A 450 -28.90 -1.20 26.65
C GLY A 450 -28.07 -2.39 26.16
N GLU A 451 -28.32 -2.89 24.96
CA GLU A 451 -27.57 -3.99 24.32
C GLU A 451 -26.95 -3.46 23.02
N GLY A 452 -25.68 -3.77 22.78
CA GLY A 452 -24.92 -3.19 21.66
C GLY A 452 -24.37 -4.21 20.67
N GLY A 453 -24.23 -3.77 19.42
CA GLY A 453 -23.45 -4.43 18.37
C GLY A 453 -22.26 -3.56 17.99
N SER A 454 -21.14 -4.19 17.62
CA SER A 454 -19.96 -3.48 17.11
C SER A 454 -19.44 -4.12 15.83
N SER A 455 -18.94 -3.29 14.91
CA SER A 455 -18.24 -3.73 13.71
C SER A 455 -16.94 -2.93 13.56
N GLU A 456 -15.86 -3.63 13.22
CA GLU A 456 -14.56 -3.04 12.93
C GLU A 456 -14.10 -3.54 11.57
N VAL A 457 -13.88 -2.63 10.61
CA VAL A 457 -13.47 -2.98 9.25
C VAL A 457 -12.33 -2.10 8.77
N VAL A 458 -11.32 -2.72 8.17
CA VAL A 458 -10.24 -2.03 7.47
C VAL A 458 -10.55 -2.07 5.98
N VAL A 459 -10.59 -0.89 5.36
CA VAL A 459 -10.87 -0.72 3.93
C VAL A 459 -9.64 -0.15 3.23
N PRO A 460 -9.05 -0.88 2.26
CA PRO A 460 -7.91 -0.38 1.50
C PRO A 460 -8.33 0.74 0.53
N ILE A 461 -7.42 1.70 0.34
CA ILE A 461 -7.49 2.76 -0.67
C ILE A 461 -6.31 2.55 -1.62
N PRO A 462 -6.51 1.88 -2.77
CA PRO A 462 -5.39 1.51 -3.65
C PRO A 462 -4.70 2.74 -4.25
N SER A 463 -5.46 3.77 -4.63
CA SER A 463 -4.97 5.03 -5.20
C SER A 463 -5.63 6.21 -4.50
N ASN A 464 -4.83 7.07 -3.86
CA ASN A 464 -5.37 8.26 -3.20
C ASN A 464 -4.77 9.54 -3.78
N GLY A 465 -3.59 9.45 -4.43
CA GLY A 465 -2.91 10.56 -5.08
C GLY A 465 -2.94 10.53 -6.62
N PRO A 466 -2.38 11.56 -7.27
CA PRO A 466 -2.30 11.69 -8.73
C PRO A 466 -1.25 10.80 -9.41
N THR A 467 -0.34 10.19 -8.65
CA THR A 467 0.83 9.46 -9.17
C THR A 467 0.92 8.02 -8.67
N ASP A 468 -0.18 7.47 -8.14
CA ASP A 468 -0.27 6.11 -7.59
C ASP A 468 -0.46 5.03 -8.67
#